data_AF-A0A285UJ85-F1
#
_entry.id   AF-A0A285UJ85-F1
#
_cell.length_a   1.000
_cell.length_b   1.000
_cell.length_c   1.000
_cell.angle_alpha   90.00
_cell.angle_beta   90.00
_cell.angle_gamma   90.00
#
_symmetry.space_group_name_H-M   'P 1'
#
loop_
_entity.id
_entity.type
_entity.pdbx_description
1 polymer ?
#
loop_
_entity_poly.entity_id
_entity_poly.type
_entity_poly.pdbx_seq_one_letter_code
_entity_poly.pdbx_strand_id
1 'polypeptide(L)'
;MKEAKETEIIQIEVEDDGRIPNHWKLPLLIYKEALDSEDDAAKTLNENGWSGEWLGSVHPFHHYHSNTHEVLVVDSGTATLQLGGELGEKVDVSPGDVIILPAGYGHKMIESSDDYQNYGAYPGGVEFDMNYGESDERPEVLDNIKKVPMPEADPIFGEDGPLFNYWND
;
A
#
# COMPACT_ATOMS: atom_id res chain seq x y z
N MET A 1 12.87 11.52 -9.39
CA MET A 1 11.79 10.55 -9.64
C MET A 1 11.96 9.97 -11.02
N LYS A 2 11.91 8.64 -11.16
CA LYS A 2 11.96 7.96 -12.47
C LYS A 2 10.72 8.33 -13.29
N GLU A 3 10.80 8.22 -14.61
CA GLU A 3 9.59 8.32 -15.44
C GLU A 3 8.75 7.04 -15.28
N ALA A 4 7.42 7.17 -15.23
CA ALA A 4 6.49 6.04 -15.07
C ALA A 4 6.74 4.87 -16.04
N LYS A 5 7.19 5.16 -17.27
CA LYS A 5 7.46 4.16 -18.31
C LYS A 5 8.73 3.33 -18.04
N GLU A 6 9.60 3.80 -17.15
CA GLU A 6 10.88 3.17 -16.80
C GLU A 6 10.81 2.47 -15.43
N THR A 7 9.75 2.71 -14.66
CA THR A 7 9.50 2.07 -13.37
C THR A 7 9.02 0.63 -13.58
N GLU A 8 9.73 -0.32 -12.95
CA GLU A 8 9.27 -1.71 -12.88
C GLU A 8 8.11 -1.80 -11.89
N ILE A 9 7.00 -2.41 -12.33
CA ILE A 9 5.78 -2.57 -11.54
C ILE A 9 5.49 -4.06 -11.38
N ILE A 10 5.50 -4.51 -10.13
CA ILE A 10 5.14 -5.88 -9.74
C ILE A 10 3.70 -5.88 -9.24
N GLN A 11 2.93 -6.90 -9.63
CA GLN A 11 1.57 -7.14 -9.15
C GLN A 11 1.55 -8.34 -8.23
N ILE A 12 0.89 -8.22 -7.09
CA ILE A 12 0.65 -9.33 -6.17
C ILE A 12 -0.86 -9.47 -5.97
N GLU A 13 -1.37 -10.65 -6.32
CA GLU A 13 -2.76 -11.05 -6.12
C GLU A 13 -2.81 -12.20 -5.12
N VAL A 14 -3.60 -12.03 -4.06
CA VAL A 14 -3.79 -13.05 -3.04
C VAL A 14 -5.28 -13.22 -2.78
N GLU A 15 -5.73 -14.47 -2.71
CA GLU A 15 -7.14 -14.78 -2.47
C GLU A 15 -7.56 -14.45 -1.02
N ASP A 16 -8.87 -14.30 -0.82
CA ASP A 16 -9.49 -14.23 0.51
C ASP A 16 -9.32 -15.57 1.23
N ASP A 17 -8.60 -15.58 2.36
CA ASP A 17 -8.38 -16.77 3.18
C ASP A 17 -9.51 -17.04 4.19
N GLY A 18 -10.56 -16.22 4.17
CA GLY A 18 -11.68 -16.22 5.10
C GLY A 18 -11.46 -15.36 6.35
N ARG A 19 -10.24 -14.83 6.56
CA ARG A 19 -9.88 -13.88 7.62
C ARG A 19 -9.52 -12.54 7.01
N ILE A 20 -8.41 -12.47 6.29
CA ILE A 20 -7.93 -11.27 5.62
C ILE A 20 -8.53 -11.25 4.21
N PRO A 21 -9.36 -10.23 3.88
CA PRO A 21 -10.10 -10.24 2.63
C PRO A 21 -9.23 -10.30 1.38
N ASN A 22 -8.19 -9.45 1.30
CA ASN A 22 -7.47 -9.11 0.07
C ASN A 22 -8.43 -8.68 -1.07
N HIS A 23 -8.18 -7.54 -1.71
CA HIS A 23 -9.17 -7.03 -2.67
C HIS A 23 -9.31 -7.97 -3.88
N TRP A 24 -10.52 -8.46 -4.15
CA TRP A 24 -10.81 -9.52 -5.15
C TRP A 24 -10.68 -9.11 -6.62
N LYS A 25 -10.19 -7.89 -6.89
CA LYS A 25 -10.18 -7.26 -8.23
C LYS A 25 -8.92 -6.42 -8.44
N LEU A 26 -8.57 -5.65 -7.41
CA LEU A 26 -7.43 -4.75 -7.47
C LEU A 26 -6.20 -5.50 -6.95
N PRO A 27 -5.14 -5.68 -7.76
CA PRO A 27 -3.89 -6.24 -7.27
C PRO A 27 -3.17 -5.22 -6.38
N LEU A 28 -2.40 -5.71 -5.40
CA LEU A 28 -1.39 -4.89 -4.76
C LEU A 28 -0.28 -4.60 -5.78
N LEU A 29 0.22 -3.36 -5.79
CA LEU A 29 1.29 -2.95 -6.69
C LEU A 29 2.57 -2.59 -5.93
N ILE A 30 3.71 -2.92 -6.51
CA ILE A 30 5.03 -2.48 -6.03
C ILE A 30 5.75 -1.79 -7.17
N TYR A 31 6.05 -0.51 -6.99
CA TYR A 31 6.85 0.28 -7.92
C TYR A 31 8.28 0.26 -7.42
N LYS A 32 9.17 -0.39 -8.17
CA LYS A 32 10.56 -0.55 -7.76
C LYS A 32 11.35 0.73 -8.03
N GLU A 33 11.99 1.25 -6.98
CA GLU A 33 12.84 2.45 -7.05
C GLU A 33 12.17 3.60 -7.83
N ALA A 34 10.91 3.90 -7.53
CA ALA A 34 10.15 4.93 -8.23
C ALA A 34 10.61 6.36 -7.86
N LEU A 35 11.04 6.51 -6.60
CA LEU A 35 11.59 7.75 -6.05
C LEU A 35 13.11 7.64 -5.89
N ASP A 36 13.80 8.73 -6.17
CA ASP A 36 15.22 8.91 -5.92
C ASP A 36 15.43 9.57 -4.54
N SER A 37 16.65 9.50 -4.01
CA SER A 37 16.99 10.08 -2.70
C SER A 37 16.83 11.60 -2.59
N GLU A 38 16.71 12.30 -3.72
CA GLU A 38 16.51 13.75 -3.78
C GLU A 38 15.02 14.14 -3.86
N ASP A 39 14.12 13.17 -4.05
CA ASP A 39 12.69 13.43 -4.12
C ASP A 39 12.09 13.56 -2.72
N ASP A 40 11.14 14.48 -2.57
CA ASP A 40 10.35 14.64 -1.35
C ASP A 40 9.09 13.78 -1.45
N ALA A 41 9.12 12.61 -0.82
CA ALA A 41 8.02 11.64 -0.83
C ALA A 41 6.73 12.24 -0.26
N ALA A 42 6.80 12.88 0.91
CA ALA A 42 5.62 13.47 1.55
C ALA A 42 4.98 14.56 0.67
N LYS A 43 5.80 15.42 0.07
CA LYS A 43 5.32 16.43 -0.87
C LYS A 43 4.68 15.80 -2.11
N THR A 44 5.33 14.80 -2.71
CA THR A 44 4.82 14.09 -3.90
C THR A 44 3.45 13.47 -3.63
N LEU A 45 3.31 12.75 -2.51
CA LEU A 45 2.05 12.14 -2.09
C LEU A 45 0.95 13.21 -1.94
N ASN A 46 1.24 14.29 -1.22
CA ASN A 46 0.28 15.37 -0.99
C ASN A 46 -0.14 16.07 -2.29
N GLU A 47 0.79 16.33 -3.22
CA GLU A 47 0.49 16.92 -4.53
C GLU A 47 -0.42 16.02 -5.37
N ASN A 48 -0.36 14.70 -5.18
CA ASN A 48 -1.22 13.72 -5.83
C ASN A 48 -2.48 13.35 -5.00
N GLY A 49 -2.79 14.08 -3.93
CA GLY A 49 -3.99 13.86 -3.13
C GLY A 49 -3.93 12.66 -2.18
N TRP A 50 -2.75 12.08 -1.97
CA TRP A 50 -2.50 11.07 -0.94
C TRP A 50 -1.90 11.77 0.28
N SER A 51 -2.68 11.86 1.36
CA SER A 51 -2.33 12.68 2.53
C SER A 51 -2.65 11.94 3.83
N GLY A 52 -2.55 12.63 4.96
CA GLY A 52 -2.61 12.00 6.28
C GLY A 52 -1.31 11.24 6.58
N GLU A 53 -0.21 11.71 6.00
CA GLU A 53 1.03 10.98 5.97
C GLU A 53 1.69 10.87 7.35
N TRP A 54 2.27 9.71 7.60
CA TRP A 54 3.07 9.43 8.76
C TRP A 54 4.43 8.90 8.32
N LEU A 55 5.47 9.10 9.12
CA LEU A 55 6.80 8.51 8.92
C LEU A 55 7.06 7.53 10.07
N GLY A 56 7.33 6.28 9.73
CA GLY A 56 7.45 5.22 10.72
C GLY A 56 7.75 3.87 10.10
N SER A 57 7.28 2.80 10.74
CA SER A 57 7.50 1.43 10.25
C SER A 57 6.19 0.66 10.24
N VAL A 58 6.03 -0.22 9.26
CA VAL A 58 4.94 -1.21 9.21
C VAL A 58 4.92 -2.07 10.49
N HIS A 59 3.72 -2.37 11.01
CA HIS A 59 3.58 -3.18 12.21
C HIS A 59 4.10 -4.62 12.04
N PRO A 60 4.63 -5.25 13.10
CA PRO A 60 5.16 -6.63 13.06
C PRO A 60 4.06 -7.71 13.16
N PHE A 61 2.80 -7.33 12.97
CA PHE A 61 1.63 -8.22 12.97
C PHE A 61 0.75 -7.87 11.78
N HIS A 62 0.02 -8.87 11.27
CA HIS A 62 -0.88 -8.63 10.14
C HIS A 62 -2.00 -7.68 10.55
N HIS A 63 -2.20 -6.69 9.69
CA HIS A 63 -3.31 -5.76 9.77
C HIS A 63 -3.73 -5.35 8.36
N TYR A 64 -4.93 -4.78 8.24
CA TYR A 64 -5.42 -4.19 7.00
C TYR A 64 -6.44 -3.09 7.29
N HIS A 65 -6.63 -2.25 6.27
CA HIS A 65 -7.63 -1.19 6.26
C HIS A 65 -8.80 -1.61 5.38
N SER A 66 -10.02 -1.61 5.93
CA SER A 66 -11.23 -1.96 5.18
C SER A 66 -11.88 -0.74 4.51
N ASN A 67 -11.53 0.47 4.96
CA ASN A 67 -12.19 1.71 4.58
C ASN A 67 -11.39 2.62 3.65
N THR A 68 -10.13 2.30 3.35
CA THR A 68 -9.26 3.10 2.47
C THR A 68 -8.19 2.25 1.80
N HIS A 69 -7.73 2.71 0.64
CA HIS A 69 -6.45 2.29 0.07
C HIS A 69 -5.30 2.93 0.84
N GLU A 70 -4.11 2.34 0.76
CA GLU A 70 -2.90 2.83 1.42
C GLU A 70 -1.73 2.81 0.43
N VAL A 71 -0.83 3.78 0.57
CA VAL A 71 0.48 3.74 -0.07
C VAL A 71 1.57 3.81 0.99
N LEU A 72 2.58 2.97 0.84
CA LEU A 72 3.82 2.99 1.62
C LEU A 72 4.97 3.38 0.70
N VAL A 73 5.76 4.38 1.08
CA VAL A 73 6.96 4.81 0.35
C VAL A 73 8.17 4.59 1.24
N VAL A 74 9.08 3.70 0.85
CA VAL A 74 10.29 3.45 1.67
C VAL A 74 11.23 4.65 1.57
N ASP A 75 11.54 5.23 2.73
CA ASP A 75 12.37 6.43 2.86
C ASP A 75 13.83 6.05 3.17
N SER A 76 14.03 5.15 4.12
CA SER A 76 15.36 4.75 4.61
C SER A 76 15.38 3.31 5.10
N GLY A 77 16.58 2.74 5.18
CA GLY A 77 16.78 1.33 5.57
C GLY A 77 16.16 0.33 4.60
N THR A 78 16.05 -0.92 5.04
CA THR A 78 15.44 -2.01 4.27
C THR A 78 14.54 -2.85 5.17
N ALA A 79 13.51 -3.48 4.60
CA ALA A 79 12.67 -4.42 5.33
C ALA A 79 12.25 -5.59 4.45
N THR A 80 11.87 -6.70 5.10
CA THR A 80 11.10 -7.77 4.47
C THR A 80 9.67 -7.66 4.97
N LEU A 81 8.73 -7.40 4.06
CA LEU A 81 7.31 -7.33 4.36
C LEU A 81 6.61 -8.60 3.89
N GLN A 82 5.57 -9.04 4.59
CA GLN A 82 4.64 -10.04 4.08
C GLN A 82 3.36 -9.35 3.62
N LEU A 83 3.03 -9.49 2.33
CA LEU A 83 1.97 -8.76 1.65
C LEU A 83 0.89 -9.72 1.14
N GLY A 84 -0.36 -9.52 1.56
CA GLY A 84 -1.52 -10.38 1.28
C GLY A 84 -1.93 -11.32 2.43
N GLY A 85 -1.57 -11.01 3.68
CA GLY A 85 -1.90 -11.84 4.84
C GLY A 85 -1.00 -13.07 5.01
N GLU A 86 -1.47 -14.10 5.72
CA GLU A 86 -0.65 -15.29 6.03
C GLU A 86 -0.27 -16.13 4.81
N LEU A 87 -1.10 -16.08 3.75
CA LEU A 87 -0.82 -16.70 2.45
C LEU A 87 -0.05 -15.78 1.49
N GLY A 88 0.24 -14.56 1.93
CA GLY A 88 0.88 -13.52 1.15
C GLY A 88 2.37 -13.73 0.88
N GLU A 89 2.87 -13.02 -0.12
CA GLU A 89 4.27 -13.06 -0.55
C GLU A 89 5.18 -12.31 0.42
N LYS A 90 6.43 -12.77 0.55
CA LYS A 90 7.48 -12.06 1.28
C LYS A 90 8.29 -11.23 0.30
N VAL A 91 8.36 -9.93 0.53
CA VAL A 91 8.99 -8.98 -0.38
C VAL A 91 10.03 -8.16 0.36
N ASP A 92 11.24 -8.12 -0.18
CA ASP A 92 12.29 -7.22 0.27
C ASP A 92 12.09 -5.83 -0.36
N VAL A 93 12.10 -4.81 0.49
CA VAL A 93 11.89 -3.42 0.10
C VAL A 93 13.07 -2.55 0.55
N SER A 94 13.35 -1.53 -0.27
CA SER A 94 14.50 -0.63 -0.15
C SER A 94 14.10 0.80 -0.50
N PRO A 95 14.92 1.81 -0.15
CA PRO A 95 14.56 3.22 -0.34
C PRO A 95 14.15 3.52 -1.79
N GLY A 96 13.06 4.27 -1.94
CA GLY A 96 12.48 4.59 -3.25
C GLY A 96 11.44 3.60 -3.75
N ASP A 97 11.33 2.41 -3.15
CA ASP A 97 10.23 1.48 -3.44
C ASP A 97 8.90 2.02 -2.92
N VAL A 98 7.84 1.83 -3.70
CA VAL A 98 6.48 2.25 -3.36
C VAL A 98 5.54 1.05 -3.41
N ILE A 99 4.80 0.82 -2.33
CA ILE A 99 3.83 -0.26 -2.19
C ILE A 99 2.44 0.36 -2.14
N ILE A 100 1.56 0.01 -3.08
CA ILE A 100 0.19 0.52 -3.14
C ILE A 100 -0.76 -0.64 -2.81
N LEU A 101 -1.41 -0.53 -1.66
CA LEU A 101 -2.30 -1.55 -1.11
C LEU A 101 -3.78 -1.18 -1.35
N PRO A 102 -4.52 -2.00 -2.09
CA PRO A 102 -5.97 -1.91 -2.11
C PRO A 102 -6.56 -2.16 -0.71
N ALA A 103 -7.74 -1.60 -0.45
CA ALA A 103 -8.45 -1.85 0.81
C ALA A 103 -8.66 -3.36 0.98
N GLY A 104 -8.39 -3.87 2.19
CA GLY A 104 -8.48 -5.29 2.52
C GLY A 104 -7.18 -6.08 2.40
N TYR A 105 -6.10 -5.53 1.81
CA TYR A 105 -4.81 -6.25 1.76
C TYR A 105 -4.14 -6.30 3.13
N GLY A 106 -3.97 -7.51 3.64
CA GLY A 106 -3.24 -7.77 4.88
C GLY A 106 -1.75 -7.58 4.69
N HIS A 107 -1.09 -6.90 5.62
CA HIS A 107 0.36 -6.77 5.56
C HIS A 107 1.00 -6.71 6.94
N LYS A 108 2.27 -7.13 7.02
CA LYS A 108 3.12 -7.02 8.21
C LYS A 108 4.59 -6.89 7.86
N MET A 109 5.36 -6.35 8.78
CA MET A 109 6.82 -6.41 8.76
C MET A 109 7.31 -7.73 9.37
N ILE A 110 8.22 -8.43 8.68
CA ILE A 110 8.89 -9.63 9.19
C ILE A 110 10.18 -9.24 9.90
N GLU A 111 11.03 -8.48 9.21
CA GLU A 111 12.31 -7.98 9.72
C GLU A 111 12.67 -6.67 9.03
N SER A 112 13.53 -5.88 9.65
CA SER A 112 14.02 -4.61 9.12
C SER A 112 15.44 -4.30 9.57
N SER A 113 16.11 -3.40 8.87
CA SER A 113 17.29 -2.71 9.41
C SER A 113 16.88 -1.76 10.54
N ASP A 114 17.87 -1.37 11.35
CA ASP A 114 17.67 -0.48 12.51
C ASP A 114 17.17 0.93 12.12
N ASP A 115 17.44 1.33 10.88
CA ASP A 115 17.11 2.64 10.30
C ASP A 115 15.91 2.60 9.35
N TYR A 116 15.16 1.50 9.29
CA TYR A 116 14.02 1.38 8.38
C TYR A 116 12.89 2.37 8.70
N GLN A 117 12.55 3.20 7.72
CA GLN A 117 11.38 4.06 7.76
C GLN A 117 10.67 4.10 6.40
N ASN A 118 9.35 4.22 6.45
CA ASN A 118 8.52 4.50 5.30
C ASN A 118 7.54 5.64 5.62
N TYR A 119 7.16 6.38 4.59
CA TYR A 119 5.93 7.15 4.64
C TYR A 119 4.74 6.22 4.43
N GLY A 120 3.63 6.44 5.14
CA GLY A 120 2.33 5.86 4.80
C GLY A 120 1.33 6.96 4.55
N ALA A 121 0.47 6.85 3.54
CA ALA A 121 -0.55 7.85 3.21
C ALA A 121 -1.81 7.22 2.60
N TYR A 122 -2.90 8.00 2.57
CA TYR A 122 -4.23 7.53 2.18
C TYR A 122 -4.87 8.51 1.18
N PRO A 123 -5.61 8.04 0.16
CA PRO A 123 -6.32 8.94 -0.75
C PRO A 123 -7.26 9.86 0.03
N GLY A 124 -7.14 11.17 -0.18
CA GLY A 124 -7.93 12.18 0.53
C GLY A 124 -7.68 12.27 2.04
N GLY A 125 -6.67 11.58 2.57
CA GLY A 125 -6.33 11.62 4.00
C GLY A 125 -7.39 10.99 4.90
N VAL A 126 -8.06 9.92 4.42
CA VAL A 126 -9.05 9.18 5.18
C VAL A 126 -8.45 8.64 6.48
N GLU A 127 -9.16 8.81 7.59
CA GLU A 127 -8.82 8.15 8.85
C GLU A 127 -9.07 6.64 8.70
N PHE A 128 -8.00 5.87 8.69
CA PHE A 128 -8.05 4.43 8.47
C PHE A 128 -8.60 3.68 9.70
N ASP A 129 -9.23 2.53 9.45
CA ASP A 129 -9.57 1.57 10.49
C ASP A 129 -8.45 0.54 10.67
N MET A 130 -8.37 -0.13 11.83
CA MET A 130 -7.40 -1.20 12.05
C MET A 130 -8.13 -2.53 12.21
N ASN A 131 -7.93 -3.43 11.26
CA ASN A 131 -8.49 -4.78 11.28
C ASN A 131 -7.36 -5.81 11.32
N TYR A 132 -7.60 -6.94 11.96
CA TYR A 132 -6.59 -7.96 12.30
C TYR A 132 -6.96 -9.36 11.77
N GLY A 133 -8.11 -9.47 11.07
CA GLY A 133 -8.60 -10.72 10.51
C GLY A 133 -9.32 -11.56 11.55
N GLU A 134 -9.93 -10.93 12.55
CA GLU A 134 -10.78 -11.59 13.54
C GLU A 134 -12.16 -11.91 12.97
N SER A 135 -12.79 -12.96 13.48
CA SER A 135 -14.01 -13.50 12.87
C SER A 135 -15.23 -12.57 12.98
N ASP A 136 -15.23 -11.66 13.95
CA ASP A 136 -16.31 -10.71 14.23
C ASP A 136 -16.22 -9.43 13.39
N GLU A 137 -15.11 -9.21 12.67
CA GLU A 137 -14.96 -8.12 11.69
C GLU A 137 -15.87 -8.33 10.46
N ARG A 138 -16.21 -9.59 10.15
CA ARG A 138 -17.08 -9.96 9.03
C ARG A 138 -18.56 -9.97 9.44
N PRO A 139 -19.47 -9.51 8.56
CA PRO A 139 -19.26 -9.16 7.15
C PRO A 139 -18.93 -7.68 6.91
N GLU A 140 -18.86 -6.84 7.94
CA GLU A 140 -18.79 -5.38 7.81
C GLU A 140 -17.59 -4.92 6.97
N VAL A 141 -16.41 -5.46 7.22
CA VAL A 141 -15.18 -5.14 6.46
C VAL A 141 -15.34 -5.42 4.95
N LEU A 142 -16.09 -6.46 4.57
CA LEU A 142 -16.32 -6.79 3.16
C LEU A 142 -17.23 -5.75 2.48
N ASP A 143 -18.17 -5.19 3.23
CA ASP A 143 -19.05 -4.14 2.72
C ASP A 143 -18.38 -2.77 2.73
N ASN A 144 -17.40 -2.54 3.60
CA ASN A 144 -16.56 -1.36 3.58
C ASN A 144 -15.64 -1.35 2.36
N ILE A 145 -14.92 -2.45 2.11
CA ILE A 145 -13.97 -2.57 0.98
C ILE A 145 -14.68 -2.29 -0.35
N LYS A 146 -15.90 -2.81 -0.55
CA LYS A 146 -16.71 -2.56 -1.77
C LYS A 146 -17.08 -1.09 -2.01
N LYS A 147 -17.04 -0.25 -0.97
CA LYS A 147 -17.43 1.17 -1.03
C LYS A 147 -16.22 2.09 -1.14
N VAL A 148 -15.00 1.57 -1.00
CA VAL A 148 -13.79 2.37 -1.14
C VAL A 148 -13.69 2.84 -2.59
N PRO A 149 -13.69 4.16 -2.84
CA PRO A 149 -13.60 4.68 -4.19
C PRO A 149 -12.18 4.52 -4.73
N MET A 150 -12.08 4.41 -6.05
CA MET A 150 -10.80 4.60 -6.75
C MET A 150 -10.19 5.98 -6.39
N PRO A 151 -8.87 6.07 -6.19
CA PRO A 151 -8.20 7.34 -5.96
C PRO A 151 -8.26 8.23 -7.22
N GLU A 152 -8.22 9.55 -7.05
CA GLU A 152 -8.25 10.51 -8.18
C GLU A 152 -6.93 10.53 -8.97
N ALA A 153 -5.82 10.10 -8.35
CA ALA A 153 -4.50 10.07 -8.95
C ALA A 153 -3.65 8.91 -8.42
N ASP A 154 -2.68 8.49 -9.22
CA ASP A 154 -1.57 7.65 -8.78
C ASP A 154 -0.72 8.39 -7.73
N PRO A 155 -0.29 7.74 -6.63
CA PRO A 155 0.41 8.40 -5.55
C PRO A 155 1.73 9.05 -5.95
N ILE A 156 2.37 8.55 -7.02
CA ILE A 156 3.67 9.01 -7.48
C ILE A 156 3.55 9.80 -8.78
N PHE A 157 2.76 9.29 -9.73
CA PHE A 157 2.75 9.79 -11.10
C PHE A 157 1.52 10.63 -11.47
N GLY A 158 0.60 10.88 -10.55
CA GLY A 158 -0.55 11.76 -10.76
C GLY A 158 -1.71 11.13 -11.55
N GLU A 159 -2.56 11.97 -12.14
CA GLU A 159 -3.84 11.57 -12.78
C GLU A 159 -3.66 10.54 -13.91
N ASP A 160 -2.57 10.61 -14.67
CA ASP A 160 -2.27 9.70 -15.78
C ASP A 160 -1.28 8.59 -15.40
N GLY A 161 -1.12 8.33 -14.09
CA GLY A 161 -0.16 7.37 -13.58
C GLY A 161 -0.50 5.91 -13.89
N PRO A 162 0.50 5.01 -13.81
CA PRO A 162 0.36 3.62 -14.18
C PRO A 162 -0.61 2.82 -13.30
N LEU A 163 -0.97 3.29 -12.10
CA LEU A 163 -1.98 2.66 -11.23
C LEU A 163 -3.23 2.23 -11.99
N PHE A 164 -3.76 3.11 -12.84
CA PHE A 164 -5.01 2.89 -13.56
C PHE A 164 -4.89 1.88 -14.72
N ASN A 165 -3.68 1.46 -15.09
CA ASN A 165 -3.52 0.33 -16.01
C ASN A 165 -3.83 -1.01 -15.33
N TYR A 166 -3.75 -1.06 -14.00
CA TYR A 166 -3.93 -2.27 -13.20
C TYR A 166 -5.23 -2.24 -12.40
N TRP A 167 -5.57 -1.08 -11.85
CA TRP A 167 -6.81 -0.90 -11.09
C TRP A 167 -7.93 -0.44 -12.02
N ASN A 168 -8.73 -1.41 -12.47
CA ASN A 168 -9.87 -1.20 -13.36
C ASN A 168 -11.13 -1.86 -12.75
N ASP A 169 -12.28 -1.23 -12.97
CA ASP A 169 -13.59 -1.71 -12.51
C ASP A 169 -14.14 -2.93 -13.28
#